data_AF-A0AA97CVK9-F1
#
_entry.id   AF-A0AA97CVK9-F1
#
_cell.length_a   1.000
_cell.length_b   1.000
_cell.length_c   1.000
_cell.angle_alpha   90.00
_cell.angle_beta   90.00
_cell.angle_gamma   90.00
#
_symmetry.space_group_name_H-M   'P 1'
#
loop_
_entity.id
_entity.type
_entity.pdbx_description
1 polymer ?
#
loop_
_entity_poly.entity_id
_entity_poly.type
_entity_poly.pdbx_seq_one_letter_code
_entity_poly.pdbx_strand_id
1 'polypeptide(L)'
;MVEPARGVILTLDDARRVCDTFLTMQRQLGATGARIALPVTRLFEEINAATQGDPRADVGLLDGVFDTPEHEIREHTIGTDAAAVVLGITASAVRDLARRGTLPGRQVSGRWVFARYDVEAERARRRHHR
;
A
#
# COMPACT_ATOMS: atom_id res chain seq x y z
N MET A 1 3.52 34.10 1.91
CA MET A 1 3.05 33.45 0.67
C MET A 1 3.86 32.17 0.55
N VAL A 2 3.28 31.04 0.94
CA VAL A 2 4.00 29.75 0.92
C VAL A 2 3.81 29.17 -0.47
N GLU A 3 4.88 29.03 -1.24
CA GLU A 3 4.82 28.35 -2.53
C GLU A 3 4.49 26.86 -2.29
N PRO A 4 3.52 26.28 -3.02
CA PRO A 4 3.28 24.85 -2.93
C PRO A 4 4.52 24.13 -3.47
N ALA A 5 5.14 23.31 -2.63
CA ALA A 5 6.27 22.50 -3.03
C ALA A 5 5.89 21.69 -4.28
N ARG A 6 6.59 21.91 -5.40
CA ARG A 6 6.48 21.06 -6.59
C ARG A 6 7.17 19.73 -6.30
N GLY A 7 6.43 18.83 -5.69
CA GLY A 7 6.92 17.52 -5.27
C GLY A 7 5.83 16.46 -5.32
N VAL A 8 6.25 15.20 -5.26
CA VAL A 8 5.35 14.06 -5.03
C VAL A 8 5.37 13.79 -3.53
N ILE A 9 4.20 13.79 -2.92
CA ILE A 9 4.06 13.42 -1.51
C ILE A 9 3.85 11.91 -1.46
N LEU A 10 4.67 11.23 -0.66
CA LEU A 10 4.57 9.80 -0.42
C LEU A 10 4.09 9.56 1.01
N THR A 11 3.25 8.56 1.19
CA THR A 11 2.97 8.00 2.51
C THR A 11 4.22 7.30 3.03
N LEU A 12 4.29 7.06 4.35
CA LEU A 12 5.42 6.36 4.96
C LEU A 12 5.60 4.96 4.35
N ASP A 13 4.51 4.25 4.08
CA ASP A 13 4.56 2.90 3.53
C ASP A 13 4.84 2.87 2.03
N ASP A 14 4.37 3.85 1.27
CA ASP A 14 4.80 4.02 -0.13
C ASP A 14 6.29 4.36 -0.20
N ALA A 15 6.79 5.21 0.70
CA ALA A 15 8.21 5.54 0.79
C ALA A 15 9.06 4.30 1.12
N ARG A 16 8.63 3.47 2.08
CA ARG A 16 9.29 2.18 2.38
C ARG A 16 9.28 1.24 1.17
N ARG A 17 8.14 1.14 0.47
CA ARG A 17 8.01 0.30 -0.72
C ARG A 17 8.93 0.76 -1.86
N VAL A 18 9.08 2.07 -2.05
CA VAL A 18 10.04 2.65 -3.01
C VAL A 18 11.46 2.24 -2.61
N CYS A 19 11.81 2.32 -1.33
CA CYS A 19 13.12 1.89 -0.83
C CYS A 19 13.37 0.39 -1.08
N ASP A 20 12.42 -0.49 -0.76
CA ASP A 20 12.55 -1.93 -1.00
C ASP A 20 12.71 -2.27 -2.48
N THR A 21 11.97 -1.56 -3.34
CA THR A 21 12.04 -1.70 -4.80
C THR A 21 13.42 -1.28 -5.30
N PHE A 22 13.94 -0.16 -4.79
CA PHE A 22 15.27 0.33 -5.13
C PHE A 22 16.37 -0.68 -4.76
N LEU A 23 16.32 -1.24 -3.55
CA LEU A 23 17.27 -2.28 -3.11
C LEU A 23 17.17 -3.56 -3.94
N THR A 24 15.96 -3.91 -4.41
CA THR A 24 15.76 -5.04 -5.31
C THR A 24 16.38 -4.78 -6.68
N MET A 25 16.16 -3.59 -7.23
CA MET A 25 16.74 -3.17 -8.51
C MET A 25 18.27 -3.09 -8.45
N GLN A 26 18.82 -2.55 -7.35
CA GLN A 26 20.27 -2.47 -7.15
C GLN A 26 20.92 -3.87 -7.15
N ARG A 27 20.29 -4.85 -6.49
CA ARG A 27 20.77 -6.25 -6.50
C ARG A 27 20.73 -6.87 -7.90
N GLN A 28 19.65 -6.62 -8.64
CA GLN A 28 19.51 -7.13 -10.02
C GLN A 28 20.54 -6.50 -10.97
N LEU A 29 20.76 -5.19 -10.88
CA LEU A 29 21.75 -4.48 -11.70
C LEU A 29 23.18 -4.86 -11.32
N GLY A 30 23.45 -5.05 -10.04
CA GLY A 30 24.75 -5.53 -9.56
C GLY A 30 25.11 -6.90 -10.14
N ALA A 31 24.13 -7.79 -10.29
CA ALA A 31 24.32 -9.10 -10.92
C ALA A 31 24.67 -9.01 -12.42
N THR A 32 24.27 -7.93 -13.11
CA THR A 32 24.60 -7.68 -14.51
C THR A 32 25.80 -6.74 -14.69
N GLY A 33 26.46 -6.33 -13.61
CA GLY A 33 27.57 -5.36 -13.62
C GLY A 33 27.15 -3.90 -13.86
N ALA A 34 25.85 -3.63 -13.94
CA ALA A 34 25.30 -2.30 -14.11
C ALA A 34 25.21 -1.57 -12.77
N ARG A 35 25.25 -0.23 -12.80
CA ARG A 35 25.16 0.61 -11.59
C ARG A 35 24.04 1.63 -11.72
N ILE A 36 23.40 1.88 -10.59
CA ILE A 36 22.42 2.96 -10.47
C ILE A 36 23.17 4.30 -10.48
N ALA A 37 22.62 5.28 -11.20
CA ALA A 37 23.19 6.61 -11.26
C ALA A 37 23.15 7.30 -9.88
N LEU A 38 24.22 8.03 -9.56
CA LEU A 38 24.40 8.69 -8.27
C LEU A 38 23.21 9.57 -7.81
N PRO A 39 22.53 10.34 -8.70
CA PRO A 39 21.36 11.12 -8.27
C PRO A 39 20.21 10.27 -7.72
N VAL A 40 20.01 9.07 -8.28
CA VAL A 40 18.95 8.16 -7.83
C VAL A 40 19.33 7.50 -6.51
N THR A 41 20.61 7.18 -6.31
CA THR A 41 21.13 6.70 -5.02
C THR A 41 20.95 7.73 -3.92
N ARG A 42 21.23 9.02 -4.19
CA ARG A 42 21.00 10.10 -3.23
C ARG A 42 19.53 10.25 -2.87
N LEU A 43 18.65 10.23 -3.86
CA LEU A 43 17.20 10.25 -3.62
C LEU A 43 16.76 9.08 -2.75
N PHE A 44 17.30 7.88 -2.97
CA PHE A 44 17.03 6.73 -2.13
C PHE A 44 17.52 6.94 -0.68
N GLU A 45 18.73 7.47 -0.49
CA GLU A 45 19.27 7.76 0.85
C GLU A 45 18.40 8.78 1.61
N GLU A 46 17.96 9.84 0.92
CA GLU A 46 17.08 10.87 1.48
C GLU A 46 15.73 10.27 1.92
N ILE A 47 15.09 9.48 1.06
CA ILE A 47 13.81 8.82 1.38
C ILE A 47 14.01 7.82 2.53
N ASN A 48 15.06 7.00 2.47
CA ASN A 48 15.32 5.98 3.49
C ASN A 48 15.59 6.62 4.87
N ALA A 49 16.36 7.70 4.93
CA ALA A 49 16.58 8.45 6.17
C ALA A 49 15.25 9.00 6.72
N ALA A 50 14.40 9.58 5.86
CA ALA A 50 13.10 10.08 6.27
C ALA A 50 12.15 8.98 6.79
N THR A 51 12.26 7.74 6.26
CA THR A 51 11.46 6.60 6.73
C THR A 51 11.94 6.00 8.05
N GLN A 52 13.18 6.27 8.47
CA GLN A 52 13.79 5.73 9.69
C GLN A 52 13.80 6.71 10.88
N GLY A 53 13.52 7.99 10.64
CA GLY A 53 13.39 8.99 11.71
C GLY A 53 12.17 8.72 12.61
N ASP A 54 12.28 9.08 13.90
CA ASP A 54 11.15 9.04 14.84
C ASP A 54 10.09 10.06 14.37
N PRO A 55 8.87 9.63 13.98
CA PRO A 55 7.85 10.52 13.45
C PRO A 55 7.48 11.66 14.39
N ARG A 56 7.74 11.52 15.70
CA ARG A 56 7.29 12.46 16.75
C ARG A 56 7.91 13.86 16.69
N ALA A 57 8.93 14.11 15.89
CA ALA A 57 9.59 15.42 15.85
C ALA A 57 8.93 16.44 14.89
N ASP A 58 8.23 16.00 13.84
CA ASP A 58 7.81 16.90 12.74
C ASP A 58 6.31 16.88 12.40
N VAL A 59 5.47 16.15 13.16
CA VAL A 59 4.01 16.02 12.86
C VAL A 59 3.21 17.32 13.09
N GLY A 60 3.84 18.41 13.55
CA GLY A 60 3.14 19.64 13.90
C GLY A 60 2.60 20.47 12.72
N LEU A 61 2.97 20.19 11.47
CA LEU A 61 2.70 21.11 10.35
C LEU A 61 1.82 20.57 9.20
N LEU A 62 1.47 19.28 9.17
CA LEU A 62 0.79 18.65 8.02
C LEU A 62 -0.55 17.97 8.31
N ASP A 63 -1.09 18.13 9.52
CA ASP A 63 -2.29 17.43 10.01
C ASP A 63 -3.63 17.89 9.37
N GLY A 64 -3.58 18.71 8.31
CA GLY A 64 -4.77 19.35 7.73
C GLY A 64 -5.07 19.03 6.26
N VAL A 65 -4.25 18.23 5.56
CA VAL A 65 -4.33 18.12 4.08
C VAL A 65 -4.57 16.69 3.55
N PHE A 66 -4.50 15.66 4.39
CA PHE A 66 -4.68 14.26 3.93
C PHE A 66 -6.01 13.66 4.35
N ASP A 67 -7.11 14.20 3.81
CA ASP A 67 -8.38 13.47 3.73
C ASP A 67 -8.54 12.89 2.31
N THR A 68 -7.61 12.01 1.93
CA THR A 68 -7.74 11.20 0.72
C THR A 68 -7.99 9.74 1.15
N PRO A 69 -9.23 9.24 1.09
CA PRO A 69 -9.61 7.92 1.60
C PRO A 69 -9.05 6.73 0.79
N GLU A 70 -8.10 6.97 -0.12
CA GLU A 70 -7.57 5.97 -1.05
C GLU A 70 -6.28 5.29 -0.57
N HIS A 71 -5.57 5.87 0.41
CA HIS A 71 -4.23 5.41 0.80
C HIS A 71 -4.19 4.41 1.98
N GLU A 72 -5.16 4.38 2.88
CA GLU A 72 -5.23 3.34 3.94
C GLU A 72 -5.53 1.92 3.38
N ILE A 73 -5.99 1.82 2.13
CA ILE A 73 -6.51 0.57 1.55
C ILE A 73 -5.37 -0.34 1.01
N ARG A 74 -4.17 0.20 0.76
CA ARG A 74 -3.07 -0.55 0.10
C ARG A 74 -2.15 -1.33 1.04
N GLU A 75 -2.18 -1.07 2.33
CA GLU A 75 -1.23 -1.66 3.30
C GLU A 75 -1.54 -3.11 3.69
N HIS A 76 -2.74 -3.60 3.38
CA HIS A 76 -3.13 -4.97 3.71
C HIS A 76 -3.91 -5.66 2.58
N THR A 77 -3.36 -5.75 1.37
CA THR A 77 -3.98 -6.58 0.34
C THR A 77 -3.82 -8.07 0.63
N ILE A 78 -4.93 -8.81 0.61
CA ILE A 78 -5.01 -10.25 0.87
C ILE A 78 -5.56 -11.00 -0.35
N GLY A 79 -5.13 -12.25 -0.50
CA GLY A 79 -5.65 -13.16 -1.52
C GLY A 79 -7.01 -13.74 -1.16
N THR A 80 -7.61 -14.48 -2.11
CA THR A 80 -8.94 -15.08 -1.93
C THR A 80 -9.03 -16.01 -0.73
N ASP A 81 -7.99 -16.82 -0.47
CA ASP A 81 -8.01 -17.79 0.63
C ASP A 81 -7.93 -17.11 2.00
N ALA A 82 -7.12 -16.07 2.14
CA ALA A 82 -7.07 -15.26 3.35
C ALA A 82 -8.39 -14.49 3.57
N ALA A 83 -9.00 -13.95 2.52
CA ALA A 83 -10.29 -13.29 2.61
C ALA A 83 -11.42 -14.25 3.03
N ALA A 84 -11.36 -15.50 2.56
CA ALA A 84 -12.30 -16.56 2.94
C ALA A 84 -12.24 -16.86 4.45
N VAL A 85 -11.03 -16.92 5.03
CA VAL A 85 -10.83 -17.10 6.47
C VAL A 85 -11.41 -15.92 7.27
N VAL A 86 -11.19 -14.68 6.82
CA VAL A 86 -11.72 -13.48 7.52
C VAL A 86 -13.25 -13.46 7.49
N LEU A 87 -13.85 -13.71 6.32
CA LEU A 87 -15.31 -13.69 6.14
C LEU A 87 -16.01 -14.93 6.70
N GLY A 88 -15.29 -16.04 6.93
CA GLY A 88 -15.85 -17.31 7.35
C GLY A 88 -16.67 -18.00 6.26
N ILE A 89 -16.30 -17.84 4.99
CA ILE A 89 -16.99 -18.42 3.81
C ILE A 89 -16.00 -19.16 2.90
N THR A 90 -16.48 -19.78 1.83
CA THR A 90 -15.60 -20.46 0.85
C THR A 90 -14.93 -19.46 -0.10
N ALA A 91 -13.73 -19.80 -0.58
CA ALA A 91 -13.01 -18.99 -1.59
C ALA A 91 -13.83 -18.77 -2.87
N SER A 92 -14.66 -19.74 -3.25
CA SER A 92 -15.58 -19.60 -4.39
C SER A 92 -16.66 -18.55 -4.14
N ALA A 93 -17.21 -18.48 -2.92
CA ALA A 93 -18.16 -17.43 -2.54
C ALA A 93 -17.49 -16.05 -2.48
N VAL A 94 -16.23 -15.96 -2.04
CA VAL A 94 -15.45 -14.70 -2.09
C VAL A 94 -15.32 -14.19 -3.52
N ARG A 95 -14.94 -15.05 -4.47
CA ARG A 95 -14.84 -14.65 -5.89
C ARG A 95 -16.19 -14.24 -6.47
N ASP A 96 -17.26 -14.90 -6.05
CA ASP A 96 -18.62 -14.55 -6.49
C ASP A 96 -19.04 -13.16 -5.99
N LEU A 97 -18.75 -12.81 -4.74
CA LEU A 97 -18.98 -11.48 -4.18
C LEU A 97 -18.17 -10.39 -4.91
N ALA A 98 -16.94 -10.72 -5.29
CA ALA A 98 -16.08 -9.84 -6.06
C ALA A 98 -16.65 -9.60 -7.47
N ARG A 99 -17.13 -10.66 -8.15
CA ARG A 99 -17.76 -10.54 -9.47
C ARG A 99 -19.06 -9.74 -9.44
N ARG A 100 -19.85 -9.87 -8.36
CA ARG A 100 -21.09 -9.10 -8.15
C ARG A 100 -20.85 -7.65 -7.72
N GLY A 101 -19.61 -7.26 -7.45
CA GLY A 101 -19.26 -5.93 -6.96
C GLY A 101 -19.64 -5.66 -5.50
N THR A 102 -20.08 -6.69 -4.77
CA THR A 102 -20.43 -6.57 -3.34
C THR A 102 -19.19 -6.40 -2.47
N LEU A 103 -18.10 -7.08 -2.84
CA LEU A 103 -16.81 -6.96 -2.18
C LEU A 103 -15.83 -6.26 -3.14
N PRO A 104 -15.30 -5.08 -2.80
CA PRO A 104 -14.27 -4.41 -3.59
C PRO A 104 -13.04 -5.31 -3.74
N GLY A 105 -12.72 -5.67 -4.98
CA GLY A 105 -11.58 -6.51 -5.30
C GLY A 105 -11.08 -6.21 -6.71
N ARG A 106 -9.79 -6.43 -6.94
CA ARG A 106 -9.17 -6.28 -8.27
C ARG A 106 -8.42 -7.53 -8.67
N GLN A 107 -8.28 -7.74 -9.98
CA GLN A 107 -7.41 -8.79 -10.51
C GLN A 107 -6.00 -8.24 -10.73
N VAL A 108 -5.00 -8.95 -10.19
CA VAL A 108 -3.57 -8.71 -10.42
C VAL A 108 -2.98 -10.01 -10.94
N SER A 109 -2.46 -10.00 -12.17
CA SER A 109 -1.89 -11.18 -12.83
C SER A 109 -2.80 -12.42 -12.78
N GLY A 110 -4.11 -12.23 -13.03
CA GLY A 110 -5.12 -13.29 -13.04
C GLY A 110 -5.57 -13.78 -11.65
N ARG A 111 -5.08 -13.16 -10.56
CA ARG A 111 -5.48 -13.52 -9.19
C ARG A 111 -6.31 -12.40 -8.57
N TRP A 112 -7.34 -12.77 -7.83
CA TRP A 112 -8.15 -11.81 -7.06
C TRP A 112 -7.39 -11.34 -5.82
N VAL A 113 -7.34 -10.03 -5.65
CA VAL A 113 -6.71 -9.34 -4.54
C VAL A 113 -7.71 -8.36 -3.93
N PHE A 114 -7.81 -8.39 -2.61
CA PHE A 114 -8.78 -7.61 -1.83
C PHE A 114 -8.04 -6.78 -0.80
N ALA A 115 -8.52 -5.57 -0.49
CA ALA A 115 -8.03 -4.89 0.70
C ALA A 115 -8.61 -5.55 1.95
N ARG A 116 -7.77 -5.83 2.95
CA ARG A 116 -8.20 -6.45 4.20
C ARG A 116 -9.25 -5.60 4.91
N TYR A 117 -9.10 -4.28 4.87
CA TYR A 117 -10.09 -3.34 5.40
C TYR A 117 -11.48 -3.57 4.80
N ASP A 118 -11.59 -3.65 3.47
CA ASP A 118 -12.87 -3.90 2.79
C ASP A 118 -13.49 -5.25 3.17
N VAL A 119 -12.64 -6.27 3.34
CA VAL A 119 -13.06 -7.62 3.76
C VAL A 119 -13.56 -7.61 5.21
N GLU A 120 -12.89 -6.88 6.11
CA GLU A 120 -13.30 -6.72 7.51
C GLU A 120 -14.58 -5.87 7.63
N ALA A 121 -14.71 -4.81 6.83
CA ALA A 121 -15.93 -4.00 6.76
C ALA A 121 -17.12 -4.83 6.28
N GLU A 122 -16.94 -5.66 5.26
CA GLU A 122 -17.98 -6.57 4.77
C GLU A 122 -18.35 -7.64 5.82
N ARG A 123 -17.37 -8.15 6.58
CA ARG A 123 -17.63 -9.02 7.73
C ARG A 123 -18.49 -8.33 8.79
N ALA A 124 -18.22 -7.07 9.09
CA ALA A 124 -18.97 -6.28 10.06
C ALA A 124 -20.42 -6.05 9.59
N ARG A 125 -20.63 -5.70 8.32
CA ARG A 125 -21.97 -5.55 7.72
C ARG A 125 -22.82 -6.81 7.87
N ARG A 126 -22.24 -7.98 7.58
CA ARG A 126 -22.94 -9.28 7.69
C ARG A 126 -23.32 -9.64 9.12
N ARG A 127 -22.51 -9.27 10.09
CA ARG A 127 -22.78 -9.50 11.51
C ARG A 127 -23.92 -8.63 12.03
N HIS A 128 -24.13 -7.46 11.44
CA HIS A 128 -25.18 -6.53 11.85
C HIS A 128 -26.56 -6.87 11.26
N HIS A 129 -26.61 -7.74 10.24
CA HIS A 129 -27.84 -8.13 9.56
C HIS A 129 -28.37 -9.51 9.98
N ARG A 130 -27.98 -9.99 11.16
CA ARG A 130 -28.36 -11.28 11.73
C ARG A 130 -28.91 -11.09 13.13
#